data_AF-A0A948UYF2-F1
#
_entry.id   AF-A0A948UYF2-F1
#
_cell.length_a   1.000
_cell.length_b   1.000
_cell.length_c   1.000
_cell.angle_alpha   90.00
_cell.angle_beta   90.00
_cell.angle_gamma   90.00
#
_symmetry.space_group_name_H-M   'P 1'
#
loop_
_entity.id
_entity.type
_entity.pdbx_description
1 polymer ?
#
loop_
_entity_poly.entity_id
_entity_poly.type
_entity_poly.pdbx_seq_one_letter_code
_entity_poly.pdbx_strand_id
1 'polypeptide(L)' 'MTYCVGMLVEEGLAMIADTRTNAGVDNISSYRKLHIVDRPGERVLGICTAGNLSVTQTALAMAREGV' A
#
# COMPACT_ATOMS: atom_id res chain seq x y z
N MET A 1 -1.11 -14.18 -3.80
CA MET A 1 0.10 -13.65 -4.45
C MET A 1 0.06 -12.16 -4.26
N THR A 2 1.05 -11.60 -3.56
CA THR A 2 1.10 -10.18 -3.20
C THR A 2 2.40 -9.62 -3.73
N TYR A 3 2.34 -8.63 -4.62
CA TYR A 3 3.51 -8.02 -5.23
C TYR A 3 3.33 -6.52 -5.46
N CYS A 4 4.33 -5.77 -5.02
CA CYS A 4 4.42 -4.33 -5.12
C CYS A 4 5.83 -3.95 -5.59
N VAL A 5 5.96 -2.89 -6.38
CA VAL A 5 7.26 -2.32 -6.74
C VAL A 5 7.18 -0.80 -6.77
N GLY A 6 8.23 -0.15 -6.27
CA GLY A 6 8.48 1.27 -6.39
C GLY A 6 9.86 1.48 -7.02
N MET A 7 9.94 2.34 -8.03
CA MET A 7 11.17 2.68 -8.74
C MET A 7 11.38 4.18 -8.64
N LEU A 8 12.46 4.58 -7.97
CA LEU A 8 12.91 5.96 -7.90
C LEU A 8 13.97 6.17 -8.97
N VAL A 9 13.69 7.08 -9.89
CA VAL A 9 14.57 7.50 -11.00
C VAL A 9 14.77 9.01 -10.96
N GLU A 10 15.59 9.55 -11.85
CA GLU A 10 15.90 10.98 -11.90
C GLU A 10 14.65 11.85 -12.11
N GLU A 11 13.71 11.38 -12.94
CA GLU A 11 12.46 12.08 -13.26
C GLU A 11 11.37 11.92 -12.19
N GLY A 12 11.58 11.07 -11.19
CA GLY A 12 10.65 10.89 -10.07
C GLY A 12 10.40 9.45 -9.66
N LEU A 13 9.20 9.19 -9.15
CA LEU A 13 8.83 7.92 -8.53
C LEU A 13 7.68 7.24 -9.29
N ALA A 14 7.92 6.01 -9.74
CA ALA A 14 6.88 5.13 -10.28
C ALA A 14 6.54 4.03 -9.27
N MET A 15 5.26 3.82 -8.98
CA MET A 15 4.80 2.76 -8.06
C MET A 15 3.66 1.97 -8.68
N ILE A 16 3.71 0.64 -8.55
CA ILE A 16 2.60 -0.25 -8.92
C ILE A 16 2.43 -1.34 -7.84
N ALA A 17 1.19 -1.79 -7.67
CA ALA A 17 0.86 -2.88 -6.77
C ALA A 17 -0.29 -3.71 -7.34
N ASP A 18 -0.17 -5.03 -7.20
CA ASP A 18 -1.28 -5.93 -7.50
C ASP A 18 -2.36 -5.87 -6.40
N THR A 19 -3.51 -6.51 -6.62
CA THR A 19 -4.64 -6.47 -5.66
C THR A 19 -5.02 -7.83 -5.08
N ARG A 20 -4.49 -8.94 -5.57
CA ARG A 20 -4.85 -10.28 -5.08
C ARG A 20 -4.31 -10.46 -3.66
N THR A 21 -5.16 -10.83 -2.72
CA THR A 21 -4.77 -10.97 -1.30
C THR A 21 -5.35 -12.24 -0.72
N ASN A 22 -4.57 -12.94 0.10
CA ASN A 22 -5.09 -14.01 0.96
C ASN A 22 -5.65 -13.35 2.24
N ALA A 23 -6.96 -13.44 2.42
CA ALA A 23 -7.70 -12.89 3.57
C ALA A 23 -8.12 -13.99 4.56
N GLY A 24 -7.69 -15.23 4.37
CA GLY A 24 -8.05 -16.39 5.17
C GLY A 24 -8.04 -17.68 4.34
N VAL A 25 -8.21 -18.81 5.02
CA VAL A 25 -8.40 -20.11 4.36
C VAL A 25 -9.59 -19.99 3.41
N ASP A 26 -9.38 -20.37 2.15
CA ASP A 26 -10.37 -20.28 1.05
C ASP A 26 -10.95 -18.88 0.78
N ASN A 27 -10.28 -17.82 1.25
CA ASN A 27 -10.67 -16.45 0.97
C ASN A 27 -9.55 -15.70 0.26
N ILE A 28 -9.59 -15.74 -1.08
CA ILE A 28 -8.73 -14.92 -1.94
C ILE A 28 -9.59 -13.84 -2.59
N SER A 29 -9.31 -12.59 -2.23
CA SER A 29 -10.11 -11.44 -2.62
C SER A 29 -9.21 -10.29 -3.10
N SER A 30 -9.82 -9.25 -3.67
CA SER A 30 -9.11 -8.06 -4.14
C SER A 30 -9.10 -6.96 -3.08
N TYR A 31 -7.90 -6.58 -2.62
CA TYR A 31 -7.69 -5.44 -1.73
C TYR A 31 -6.65 -4.49 -2.32
N ARG A 32 -6.88 -3.18 -2.15
CA ARG A 32 -5.92 -2.14 -2.55
C ARG A 32 -4.66 -2.28 -1.70
N LYS A 33 -3.50 -2.27 -2.37
CA LYS A 33 -2.19 -2.32 -1.71
C LYS A 33 -1.34 -1.07 -1.89
N LEU A 34 -1.65 -0.22 -2.88
CA LEU A 34 -1.02 1.08 -3.06
C LEU A 34 -1.98 2.18 -2.55
N HIS A 35 -1.54 2.92 -1.53
CA HIS A 35 -2.28 4.00 -0.88
C HIS A 35 -1.55 5.31 -1.07
N ILE A 36 -2.29 6.36 -1.42
CA ILE A 36 -1.74 7.71 -1.61
C ILE A 36 -2.26 8.62 -0.50
N VAL A 37 -1.36 9.35 0.14
CA VAL A 37 -1.68 10.49 1.01
C VAL A 37 -1.10 11.72 0.34
N ASP A 38 -1.95 12.68 0.00
CA ASP A 38 -1.58 13.88 -0.74
C ASP A 38 -1.92 15.13 0.07
N ARG A 39 -0.97 16.06 0.09
CA ARG A 39 -1.15 17.43 0.52
C ARG A 39 -0.71 18.33 -0.63
N PRO A 40 -1.66 18.83 -1.44
CA PRO A 40 -1.36 19.54 -2.68
C PRO A 40 -0.41 20.72 -2.46
N GLY A 41 0.63 20.79 -3.29
CA GLY A 41 1.67 21.83 -3.20
C GLY A 41 2.71 21.64 -2.08
N GLU A 42 2.56 20.63 -1.22
CA GLU A 42 3.49 20.35 -0.12
C GLU A 42 4.16 18.97 -0.25
N ARG A 43 3.38 17.88 -0.33
CA ARG A 43 3.92 16.51 -0.36
C ARG A 43 2.92 15.48 -0.85
N VAL A 44 3.44 14.43 -1.47
CA VAL A 44 2.72 13.20 -1.81
C VAL A 44 3.47 12.01 -1.20
N LEU A 45 2.74 11.11 -0.53
CA LEU A 45 3.27 9.89 0.06
C LEU A 45 2.58 8.69 -0.60
N GLY A 46 3.36 7.79 -1.18
CA GLY A 46 2.88 6.50 -1.69
C GLY A 46 3.28 5.36 -0.75
N ILE A 47 2.32 4.55 -0.33
CA ILE A 47 2.51 3.45 0.62
C ILE A 47 2.03 2.14 -0.02
N CYS A 48 2.95 1.19 -0.21
CA CYS A 48 2.65 -0.17 -0.66
C CYS A 48 2.56 -1.14 0.53
N THR A 49 1.60 -2.06 0.52
CA THR A 49 1.46 -3.11 1.56
C THR A 49 1.74 -4.51 1.03
N ALA A 50 2.33 -5.36 1.88
CA ALA A 50 2.55 -6.78 1.62
C ALA A 50 2.53 -7.58 2.93
N GLY A 51 2.24 -8.88 2.85
CA GLY A 51 2.16 -9.76 4.01
C GLY A 51 0.72 -9.95 4.53
N ASN A 52 0.56 -9.99 5.85
CA ASN A 52 -0.73 -10.27 6.49
C ASN A 52 -1.70 -9.07 6.34
N LEU A 53 -2.91 -9.34 5.82
CA LEU A 53 -3.89 -8.30 5.54
C LEU A 53 -4.28 -7.50 6.79
N SER A 54 -4.57 -8.17 7.91
CA SER A 54 -4.94 -7.50 9.16
C SER A 54 -3.83 -6.59 9.67
N VAL A 55 -2.59 -7.09 9.68
CA VAL A 55 -1.44 -6.32 10.18
C VAL A 55 -1.20 -5.07 9.32
N THR A 56 -1.23 -5.22 8.00
CA THR A 56 -1.03 -4.07 7.09
C THR A 56 -2.15 -3.04 7.19
N GLN A 57 -3.40 -3.46 7.40
CA GLN A 57 -4.53 -2.54 7.63
C GLN A 57 -4.40 -1.80 8.95
N THR A 58 -4.03 -2.49 10.03
CA THR A 58 -3.78 -1.85 11.34
C THR A 58 -2.63 -0.85 11.26
N ALA A 59 -1.50 -1.22 10.64
CA ALA A 59 -0.37 -0.32 10.48
C ALA A 59 -0.74 0.94 9.67
N LEU A 60 -1.54 0.80 8.60
CA LEU A 60 -2.06 1.93 7.84
C LEU A 60 -3.00 2.82 8.66
N ALA A 61 -3.83 2.24 9.53
CA ALA A 61 -4.72 3.00 10.41
C ALA A 61 -3.91 3.82 11.43
N MET A 62 -2.95 3.21 12.10
CA MET A 62 -2.05 3.89 13.05
C MET A 62 -1.26 5.02 12.37
N ALA A 63 -0.71 4.76 11.18
CA ALA A 63 0.01 5.77 10.41
C ALA A 63 -0.87 6.97 10.02
N ARG A 64 -2.18 6.76 9.80
CA ARG A 64 -3.14 7.85 9.55
C ARG A 64 -3.47 8.63 10.81
N GLU A 65 -3.47 7.98 11.96
CA GLU A 65 -3.68 8.60 13.27
C GLU A 65 -2.42 9.33 13.78
N GLY A 66 -1.26 9.06 13.18
CA GLY A 66 0.02 9.68 13.55
C GLY A 66 0.68 9.05 14.78
N VAL A 67 0.40 7.76 15.03
CA VAL A 67 0.91 6.97 16.16
C VAL A 67 2.11 6.11 15.73
#